data_AF-A0A497UU48-F1
#
_entry.id   AF-A0A497UU48-F1
#
_cell.length_a   1.000
_cell.length_b   1.000
_cell.length_c   1.000
_cell.angle_alpha   90.00
_cell.angle_beta   90.00
_cell.angle_gamma   90.00
#
_symmetry.space_group_name_H-M   'P 1'
#
loop_
_entity.id
_entity.type
_entity.pdbx_description
1 polymer ?
#
loop_
_entity_poly.entity_id
_entity_poly.type
_entity_poly.pdbx_seq_one_letter_code
_entity_poly.pdbx_strand_id
1 'polypeptide(L)'
;MNIKPHMKKSIQKPENWQDFETLCKKLWGEIWNIPTKIKKNGRSGQSQSGVDVYGIPKGESSYWGIQCKGKDNYTNARLTTKEIENEITKAKTFNPKLEVFIFATTMNKDVEIEEFIRLKDIESRENGDFEILLFCWEDIADLIEENLDTYNFWVANKLHKTKFDFEVYLNEFENEFVIKPKCIRKIKRYRLKEPEVERLDTGISPLFNNAELVRKLSMIGYQQPILQNNFSSRKVNEAICSFELIMANTGSAVIEDWRLTFRVTGEHKEIMDQLGTGPMGMIDIGFLKHKRTHVTGNRISYNPKDNEPLIQKDNRYFEAFIIPLCKEYIIPVEWELLARDFDKSGTLFLNIKPQYEDKITYEYVDTEDDLKEDEIISIDEKKNYTDD
;
A
#
# COMPACT_ATOMS: atom_id res chain seq x y z
N MET A 1 21.96 -9.50 43.89
CA MET A 1 21.54 -8.55 42.84
C MET A 1 21.83 -9.18 41.50
N ASN A 2 20.80 -9.69 40.82
CA ASN A 2 20.95 -10.20 39.45
C ASN A 2 21.02 -9.00 38.50
N ILE A 3 22.23 -8.67 38.05
CA ILE A 3 22.44 -7.74 36.95
C ILE A 3 21.91 -8.46 35.71
N LYS A 4 20.77 -7.99 35.17
CA LYS A 4 20.28 -8.46 33.87
C LYS A 4 21.39 -8.22 32.84
N PRO A 5 21.71 -9.19 31.98
CA PRO A 5 22.65 -8.97 30.90
C PRO A 5 22.07 -7.86 30.01
N HIS A 6 22.85 -6.80 29.79
CA HIS A 6 22.53 -5.81 28.75
C HIS A 6 22.37 -6.59 27.44
N MET A 7 21.16 -6.63 26.89
CA MET A 7 20.94 -7.10 25.53
C MET A 7 21.84 -6.27 24.61
N LYS A 8 22.84 -6.91 23.98
CA LYS A 8 23.64 -6.29 22.91
C LYS A 8 22.64 -5.88 21.82
N LYS A 9 22.37 -4.58 21.69
CA LYS A 9 21.57 -4.05 20.57
C LYS A 9 22.42 -4.23 19.32
N SER A 10 22.15 -5.25 18.51
CA SER A 10 22.83 -5.38 17.22
C SER A 10 22.52 -4.17 16.35
N ILE A 11 23.52 -3.51 15.80
CA ILE A 11 23.33 -2.46 14.80
C ILE A 11 22.50 -3.05 13.64
N GLN A 12 21.38 -2.41 13.33
CA GLN A 12 20.51 -2.85 12.24
C GLN A 12 21.06 -2.41 10.88
N LYS A 13 20.90 -3.26 9.86
CA LYS A 13 21.26 -2.98 8.47
C LYS A 13 20.45 -1.78 7.93
N PRO A 14 21.02 -0.97 7.03
CA PRO A 14 20.27 0.04 6.27
C PRO A 14 19.10 -0.57 5.49
N GLU A 15 18.02 0.20 5.33
CA GLU A 15 16.81 -0.21 4.61
C GLU A 15 17.00 -0.19 3.09
N ASN A 16 17.83 0.73 2.60
CA ASN A 16 18.09 0.94 1.18
C ASN A 16 19.58 1.26 0.95
N TRP A 17 20.00 1.19 -0.32
CA TRP A 17 21.41 1.37 -0.68
C TRP A 17 21.89 2.82 -0.52
N GLN A 18 21.01 3.82 -0.66
CA GLN A 18 21.36 5.23 -0.47
C GLN A 18 21.69 5.56 0.99
N ASP A 19 20.92 4.99 1.92
CA ASP A 19 21.16 5.07 3.36
C ASP A 19 22.48 4.38 3.70
N PHE A 20 22.78 3.24 3.06
CA PHE A 20 24.05 2.54 3.26
C PHE A 20 25.26 3.35 2.78
N GLU A 21 25.23 3.96 1.60
CA GLU A 21 26.30 4.85 1.15
C GLU A 21 26.49 6.05 2.08
N THR A 22 25.39 6.59 2.61
CA THR A 22 25.43 7.72 3.54
C THR A 22 26.08 7.31 4.86
N LEU A 23 25.73 6.12 5.36
CA LEU A 23 26.37 5.51 6.52
C LEU A 23 27.87 5.30 6.28
N CYS A 24 28.27 4.72 5.14
CA CYS A 24 29.67 4.51 4.79
C CYS A 24 30.44 5.84 4.75
N LYS A 25 29.92 6.86 4.06
CA LYS A 25 30.55 8.19 4.04
C LYS A 25 30.75 8.74 5.46
N LYS A 26 29.76 8.61 6.35
CA LYS A 26 29.88 9.11 7.72
C LYS A 26 30.91 8.31 8.52
N LEU A 27 30.84 6.98 8.46
CA LEU A 27 31.72 6.05 9.16
C LEU A 27 33.19 6.25 8.78
N TRP A 28 33.51 6.10 7.50
CA TRP A 28 34.89 6.28 7.05
C TRP A 28 35.36 7.73 7.14
N GLY A 29 34.45 8.71 7.14
CA GLY A 29 34.79 10.10 7.43
C GLY A 29 35.32 10.31 8.85
N GLU A 30 34.78 9.58 9.83
CA GLU A 30 35.23 9.57 11.22
C GLU A 30 36.52 8.75 11.38
N ILE A 31 36.53 7.50 10.87
CA ILE A 31 37.71 6.60 10.94
C ILE A 31 38.94 7.26 10.31
N TRP A 32 38.79 7.85 9.12
CA TRP A 32 39.89 8.52 8.42
C TRP A 32 40.18 9.92 8.95
N ASN A 33 39.44 10.40 9.94
CA ASN A 33 39.54 11.74 10.54
C ASN A 33 39.47 12.88 9.50
N ILE A 34 38.56 12.74 8.53
CA ILE A 34 38.32 13.70 7.44
C ILE A 34 36.82 13.95 7.17
N PRO A 35 35.99 14.24 8.19
CA PRO A 35 34.53 14.28 8.05
C PRO A 35 34.03 15.29 7.00
N THR A 36 34.81 16.33 6.71
CA THR A 36 34.46 17.37 5.71
C THR A 36 35.04 17.13 4.32
N LYS A 37 36.07 16.27 4.20
CA LYS A 37 36.78 16.00 2.94
C LYS A 37 36.33 14.71 2.27
N ILE A 38 35.76 13.75 3.00
CA ILE A 38 35.16 12.56 2.39
C ILE A 38 33.92 12.93 1.57
N LYS A 39 33.78 12.39 0.35
CA LYS A 39 32.70 12.72 -0.59
C LYS A 39 32.07 11.47 -1.19
N LYS A 40 30.78 11.55 -1.54
CA LYS A 40 30.17 10.61 -2.48
C LYS A 40 30.58 10.99 -3.90
N ASN A 41 30.80 10.00 -4.75
CA ASN A 41 31.18 10.19 -6.13
C ASN A 41 29.94 10.22 -7.03
N GLY A 42 29.69 11.31 -7.74
CA GLY A 42 28.62 11.40 -8.76
C GLY A 42 27.17 11.27 -8.26
N ARG A 43 26.23 11.34 -9.22
CA ARG A 43 24.79 11.02 -9.06
C ARG A 43 24.46 9.71 -9.77
N SER A 44 23.37 9.04 -9.38
CA SER A 44 22.87 7.83 -10.07
C SER A 44 22.81 8.02 -11.58
N GLY A 45 23.42 7.09 -12.33
CA GLY A 45 23.46 7.11 -13.80
C GLY A 45 24.72 7.74 -14.41
N GLN A 46 25.63 8.30 -13.61
CA GLN A 46 26.95 8.72 -14.09
C GLN A 46 27.98 7.59 -13.96
N SER A 47 28.97 7.55 -14.85
CA SER A 47 30.11 6.63 -14.72
C SER A 47 30.92 7.01 -13.48
N GLN A 48 30.72 6.29 -12.37
CA GLN A 48 31.39 6.52 -11.09
C GLN A 48 32.73 5.76 -10.96
N SER A 49 33.25 5.19 -12.05
CA SER A 49 34.45 4.35 -12.05
C SER A 49 34.44 3.26 -10.96
N GLY A 50 33.26 2.75 -10.57
CA GLY A 50 33.15 1.73 -9.53
C GLY A 50 33.59 2.21 -8.13
N VAL A 51 33.50 3.51 -7.84
CA VAL A 51 33.82 4.10 -6.53
C VAL A 51 32.65 5.00 -6.13
N ASP A 52 31.95 4.68 -5.05
CA ASP A 52 30.79 5.43 -4.56
C ASP A 52 31.17 6.51 -3.55
N VAL A 53 32.21 6.27 -2.74
CA VAL A 53 32.73 7.20 -1.74
C VAL A 53 34.25 7.28 -1.87
N TYR A 54 34.83 8.47 -1.70
CA TYR A 54 36.28 8.63 -1.74
C TYR A 54 36.77 9.75 -0.82
N GLY A 55 38.05 9.69 -0.49
CA GLY A 55 38.75 10.72 0.27
C GLY A 55 40.25 10.41 0.37
N ILE A 56 41.00 11.34 0.95
CA ILE A 56 42.41 11.12 1.31
C ILE A 56 42.45 11.06 2.83
N PRO A 57 42.71 9.89 3.45
CA PRO A 57 42.77 9.78 4.90
C PRO A 57 43.78 10.73 5.53
N LYS A 58 43.55 11.12 6.79
CA LYS A 58 44.44 12.06 7.48
C LYS A 58 45.82 11.44 7.66
N GLY A 59 46.81 12.03 7.01
CA GLY A 59 48.21 11.56 7.05
C GLY A 59 48.67 10.95 5.72
N GLU A 60 47.74 10.59 4.85
CA GLU A 60 48.01 10.03 3.53
C GLU A 60 48.08 11.10 2.44
N SER A 61 48.67 10.75 1.30
CA SER A 61 48.76 11.62 0.11
C SER A 61 47.92 11.16 -1.08
N SER A 62 47.38 9.94 -1.03
CA SER A 62 46.67 9.33 -2.16
C SER A 62 45.20 9.06 -1.83
N TYR A 63 44.40 8.88 -2.88
CA TYR A 63 42.96 8.63 -2.72
C TYR A 63 42.69 7.20 -2.28
N TRP A 64 41.76 7.07 -1.35
CA TRP A 64 41.13 5.81 -1.00
C TRP A 64 39.68 5.85 -1.49
N GLY A 65 39.25 4.76 -2.12
CA GLY A 65 37.91 4.62 -2.70
C GLY A 65 37.12 3.52 -1.99
N ILE A 66 35.79 3.68 -1.92
CA ILE A 66 34.87 2.72 -1.34
C ILE A 66 33.77 2.44 -2.35
N GLN A 67 33.55 1.17 -2.68
CA GLN A 67 32.37 0.69 -3.37
C GLN A 67 31.39 0.14 -2.33
N CYS A 68 30.20 0.73 -2.26
CA CYS A 68 29.11 0.33 -1.40
C CYS A 68 28.19 -0.65 -2.15
N LYS A 69 27.89 -1.79 -1.53
CA LYS A 69 26.90 -2.74 -2.03
C LYS A 69 25.85 -3.00 -0.96
N GLY A 70 24.78 -2.22 -1.00
CA GLY A 70 23.59 -2.46 -0.20
C GLY A 70 22.80 -3.62 -0.77
N LYS A 71 22.80 -4.76 -0.10
CA LYS A 71 21.92 -5.89 -0.37
C LYS A 71 20.77 -5.82 0.65
N ASP A 72 19.56 -5.70 0.15
CA ASP A 72 18.33 -5.64 0.94
C ASP A 72 18.02 -6.99 1.59
N ASN A 73 17.45 -6.96 2.79
CA ASN A 73 17.08 -8.17 3.53
C ASN A 73 16.07 -9.07 2.79
N TYR A 74 15.41 -8.55 1.76
CA TYR A 74 14.36 -9.25 1.02
C TYR A 74 14.87 -10.07 -0.18
N THR A 75 16.06 -9.78 -0.72
CA THR A 75 16.52 -10.45 -1.95
C THR A 75 17.53 -11.57 -1.76
N ASN A 76 18.07 -11.78 -0.55
CA ASN A 76 19.19 -12.72 -0.32
C ASN A 76 20.34 -12.54 -1.34
N ALA A 77 20.47 -11.35 -1.92
CA ALA A 77 21.36 -11.12 -3.03
C ALA A 77 22.81 -11.18 -2.53
N ARG A 78 23.55 -12.22 -2.96
CA ARG A 78 24.96 -12.41 -2.63
C ARG A 78 25.84 -11.53 -3.51
N LEU A 79 26.95 -11.05 -2.96
CA LEU A 79 28.03 -10.48 -3.75
C LEU A 79 28.69 -11.62 -4.53
N THR A 80 28.87 -11.46 -5.84
CA THR A 80 29.47 -12.50 -6.69
C THR A 80 30.91 -12.14 -7.07
N THR A 81 31.74 -13.14 -7.32
CA THR A 81 33.13 -12.94 -7.79
C THR A 81 33.19 -12.12 -9.08
N LYS A 82 32.27 -12.37 -10.03
CA LYS A 82 32.14 -11.59 -11.26
C LYS A 82 31.76 -10.13 -11.01
N GLU A 83 30.89 -9.87 -10.04
CA GLU A 83 30.55 -8.50 -9.64
C GLU A 83 31.80 -7.80 -9.08
N ILE A 84 32.56 -8.47 -8.21
CA ILE A 84 33.81 -7.94 -7.64
C ILE A 84 34.83 -7.60 -8.73
N GLU A 85 35.10 -8.51 -9.67
CA GLU A 85 36.06 -8.28 -10.76
C GLU A 85 35.66 -7.09 -11.64
N ASN A 86 34.37 -6.95 -11.94
CA ASN A 86 33.85 -5.82 -12.70
C ASN A 86 34.08 -4.49 -11.96
N GLU A 87 33.82 -4.43 -10.65
CA GLU A 87 34.05 -3.21 -9.88
C GLU A 87 35.54 -2.89 -9.74
N ILE A 88 36.41 -3.89 -9.52
CA ILE A 88 37.88 -3.68 -9.52
C ILE A 88 38.32 -3.09 -10.87
N THR A 89 37.85 -3.65 -11.99
CA THR A 89 38.22 -3.19 -13.33
C THR A 89 37.81 -1.74 -13.56
N LYS A 90 36.62 -1.34 -13.09
CA LYS A 90 36.19 0.05 -13.15
C LYS A 90 37.04 0.94 -12.24
N ALA A 91 37.34 0.50 -11.02
CA ALA A 91 38.13 1.27 -10.05
C ALA A 91 39.55 1.58 -10.54
N LYS A 92 40.14 0.72 -11.38
CA LYS A 92 41.42 1.00 -12.07
C LYS A 92 41.37 2.24 -12.97
N THR A 93 40.19 2.66 -13.40
CA THR A 93 40.00 3.88 -14.21
C THR A 93 39.80 5.14 -13.37
N PHE A 94 39.73 5.01 -12.04
CA PHE A 94 39.56 6.15 -11.14
C PHE A 94 40.80 7.06 -11.22
N ASN A 95 40.56 8.36 -11.39
CA ASN A 95 41.62 9.35 -11.56
C ASN A 95 41.40 10.54 -10.63
N PRO A 96 42.39 10.94 -9.80
CA PRO A 96 43.73 10.35 -9.64
C PRO A 96 43.72 8.91 -9.12
N LYS A 97 44.77 8.13 -9.40
CA LYS A 97 44.85 6.71 -9.01
C LYS A 97 44.57 6.51 -7.51
N LEU A 98 43.86 5.42 -7.20
CA LEU A 98 43.65 4.96 -5.83
C LEU A 98 44.91 4.29 -5.28
N GLU A 99 45.10 4.39 -3.97
CA GLU A 99 46.05 3.59 -3.21
C GLU A 99 45.36 2.42 -2.51
N VAL A 100 44.13 2.63 -2.02
CA VAL A 100 43.30 1.60 -1.39
C VAL A 100 41.88 1.64 -1.97
N PHE A 101 41.32 0.46 -2.25
CA PHE A 101 39.94 0.27 -2.69
C PHE A 101 39.20 -0.67 -1.73
N ILE A 102 38.11 -0.18 -1.17
CA ILE A 102 37.34 -0.87 -0.13
C ILE A 102 36.01 -1.33 -0.70
N PHE A 103 35.71 -2.61 -0.57
CA PHE A 103 34.36 -3.14 -0.73
C PHE A 103 33.63 -3.10 0.62
N ALA A 104 32.58 -2.29 0.72
CA ALA A 104 31.69 -2.26 1.88
C ALA A 104 30.35 -2.92 1.49
N THR A 105 29.90 -3.92 2.24
CA THR A 105 28.66 -4.65 1.93
C THR A 105 27.79 -4.89 3.17
N THR A 106 26.46 -4.85 2.99
CA THR A 106 25.51 -5.26 4.04
C THR A 106 25.32 -6.78 4.12
N MET A 107 26.02 -7.54 3.27
CA MET A 107 26.08 -9.01 3.35
C MET A 107 26.86 -9.44 4.59
N ASN A 108 26.50 -10.60 5.14
CA ASN A 108 27.29 -11.25 6.19
C ASN A 108 28.60 -11.81 5.59
N LYS A 109 29.57 -12.12 6.45
CA LYS A 109 30.82 -12.77 6.02
C LYS A 109 30.58 -14.04 5.22
N ASP A 110 31.35 -14.19 4.15
CA ASP A 110 31.33 -15.34 3.24
C ASP A 110 32.78 -15.74 2.95
N VAL A 111 33.14 -16.97 3.34
CA VAL A 111 34.52 -17.48 3.30
C VAL A 111 35.06 -17.49 1.87
N GLU A 112 34.23 -17.83 0.88
CA GLU A 112 34.65 -17.90 -0.53
C GLU A 112 34.96 -16.50 -1.08
N ILE A 113 34.14 -15.51 -0.71
CA ILE A 113 34.33 -14.12 -1.12
C ILE A 113 35.53 -13.49 -0.42
N GLU A 114 35.72 -13.76 0.87
CA GLU A 114 36.89 -13.28 1.61
C GLU A 114 38.19 -13.85 1.04
N GLU A 115 38.22 -15.15 0.70
CA GLU A 115 39.37 -15.76 0.03
C GLU A 115 39.63 -15.14 -1.34
N PHE A 116 38.57 -14.94 -2.13
CA PHE A 116 38.68 -14.33 -3.44
C PHE A 116 39.24 -12.91 -3.39
N ILE A 117 38.79 -12.08 -2.43
CA ILE A 117 39.33 -10.73 -2.23
C ILE A 117 40.81 -10.77 -1.87
N ARG A 118 41.24 -11.66 -0.95
CA ARG A 118 42.67 -11.80 -0.59
C ARG A 118 43.54 -12.13 -1.80
N LEU A 119 43.07 -13.01 -2.69
CA LEU A 119 43.79 -13.34 -3.93
C LEU A 119 43.86 -12.14 -4.89
N LYS A 120 42.75 -11.43 -5.08
CA LYS A 120 42.68 -10.24 -5.95
C LYS A 120 43.50 -9.07 -5.43
N ASP A 121 43.60 -8.93 -4.13
CA ASP A 121 44.42 -7.93 -3.45
C ASP A 121 45.92 -8.15 -3.73
N ILE A 122 46.39 -9.40 -3.63
CA ILE A 122 47.77 -9.77 -4.01
C ILE A 122 48.00 -9.45 -5.50
N GLU A 123 47.12 -9.91 -6.39
CA GLU A 123 47.21 -9.67 -7.83
C GLU A 123 47.25 -8.16 -8.16
N SER A 124 46.41 -7.36 -7.50
CA SER A 124 46.33 -5.92 -7.69
C SER A 124 47.63 -5.21 -7.29
N ARG A 125 48.17 -5.53 -6.11
CA ARG A 125 49.43 -4.94 -5.64
C ARG A 125 50.65 -5.37 -6.46
N GLU A 126 50.71 -6.63 -6.90
CA GLU A 126 51.78 -7.11 -7.79
C GLU A 126 51.80 -6.38 -9.13
N ASN A 127 50.63 -5.94 -9.62
CA ASN A 127 50.50 -5.14 -10.84
C ASN A 127 50.76 -3.63 -10.62
N GLY A 128 51.04 -3.20 -9.39
CA GLY A 128 51.23 -1.79 -9.06
C GLY A 128 49.95 -0.95 -9.13
N ASP A 129 48.80 -1.58 -8.94
CA ASP A 129 47.49 -0.92 -8.79
C ASP A 129 47.28 -0.53 -7.29
N PHE A 130 46.12 -0.83 -6.71
CA PHE A 130 45.75 -0.47 -5.33
C PHE A 130 45.60 -1.71 -4.44
N GLU A 131 45.68 -1.52 -3.12
CA GLU A 131 45.25 -2.51 -2.13
C GLU A 131 43.73 -2.68 -2.15
N ILE A 132 43.25 -3.90 -1.90
CA ILE A 132 41.82 -4.23 -1.87
C ILE A 132 41.41 -4.75 -0.50
N LEU A 133 40.44 -4.08 0.13
CA LEU A 133 39.88 -4.46 1.43
C LEU A 133 38.40 -4.83 1.31
N LEU A 134 37.91 -5.71 2.18
CA LEU A 134 36.50 -6.08 2.31
C LEU A 134 36.02 -5.84 3.73
N PHE A 135 34.88 -5.16 3.87
CA PHE A 135 34.15 -5.00 5.12
C PHE A 135 32.72 -5.53 4.93
N CYS A 136 32.43 -6.64 5.58
CA CYS A 136 31.08 -7.19 5.65
C CYS A 136 30.27 -6.51 6.78
N TRP A 137 28.98 -6.81 6.87
CA TRP A 137 28.10 -6.13 7.81
C TRP A 137 28.57 -6.25 9.25
N GLU A 138 29.09 -7.42 9.65
CA GLU A 138 29.62 -7.62 10.99
C GLU A 138 30.79 -6.68 11.29
N ASP A 139 31.73 -6.52 10.34
CA ASP A 139 32.86 -5.60 10.51
C ASP A 139 32.40 -4.14 10.57
N ILE A 140 31.45 -3.77 9.69
CA ILE A 140 30.88 -2.42 9.67
C ILE A 140 30.13 -2.13 10.96
N ALA A 141 29.37 -3.09 11.49
CA ALA A 141 28.65 -2.94 12.74
C ALA A 141 29.59 -2.72 13.93
N ASP A 142 30.67 -3.49 14.01
CA ASP A 142 31.70 -3.31 15.04
C ASP A 142 32.36 -1.92 14.90
N LEU A 143 32.73 -1.51 13.69
CA LEU A 143 33.26 -0.17 13.43
C LEU A 143 32.27 0.94 13.83
N ILE A 144 30.96 0.77 13.61
CA ILE A 144 29.95 1.74 14.05
C ILE A 144 29.91 1.83 15.58
N GLU A 145 29.99 0.71 16.29
CA GLU A 145 30.00 0.71 17.77
C GLU A 145 31.25 1.38 18.33
N GLU A 146 32.39 1.28 17.65
CA GLU A 146 33.66 1.87 18.06
C GLU A 146 33.76 3.39 17.75
N ASN A 147 32.93 3.91 16.85
CA ASN A 147 32.99 5.28 16.33
C ASN A 147 31.75 6.09 16.77
N LEU A 148 31.90 6.86 17.85
CA LEU A 148 30.80 7.48 18.59
C LEU A 148 29.98 8.48 17.75
N ASP A 149 30.60 9.27 16.87
CA ASP A 149 29.84 10.25 16.06
C ASP A 149 28.96 9.53 15.03
N THR A 150 29.45 8.44 14.47
CA THR A 150 28.73 7.58 13.53
C THR A 150 27.66 6.79 14.26
N TYR A 151 27.96 6.22 15.43
CA TYR A 151 26.96 5.57 16.29
C TYR A 151 25.81 6.53 16.59
N ASN A 152 26.13 7.74 17.06
CA ASN A 152 25.13 8.75 17.38
C ASN A 152 24.35 9.18 16.14
N PHE A 153 25.00 9.37 14.99
CA PHE A 153 24.31 9.67 13.74
C PHE A 153 23.34 8.55 13.32
N TRP A 154 23.80 7.30 13.35
CA TRP A 154 23.03 6.14 12.91
C TRP A 154 21.85 5.87 13.84
N VAL A 155 22.11 5.88 15.15
CA VAL A 155 21.09 5.73 16.18
C VAL A 155 20.15 6.92 16.20
N ALA A 156 20.62 8.17 16.04
CA ALA A 156 19.74 9.35 16.02
C ALA A 156 18.86 9.40 14.77
N ASN A 157 19.36 9.03 13.59
CA ASN A 157 18.53 8.97 12.37
C ASN A 157 17.46 7.89 12.49
N LYS A 158 17.79 6.72 13.04
CA LYS A 158 16.81 5.68 13.34
C LYS A 158 15.88 6.11 14.46
N LEU A 159 16.38 6.76 15.50
CA LEU A 159 15.55 7.33 16.57
C LEU A 159 14.63 8.42 16.04
N HIS A 160 15.01 9.20 15.03
CA HIS A 160 14.11 10.19 14.42
C HIS A 160 13.01 9.48 13.61
N LYS A 161 13.37 8.47 12.80
CA LYS A 161 12.42 7.59 12.11
C LYS A 161 11.51 6.82 13.08
N THR A 162 11.96 6.45 14.28
CA THR A 162 11.13 5.80 15.31
C THR A 162 10.48 6.78 16.28
N LYS A 163 10.92 8.03 16.32
CA LYS A 163 10.33 9.12 17.12
C LYS A 163 9.01 9.50 16.49
N PHE A 164 9.03 9.86 15.21
CA PHE A 164 7.80 10.15 14.47
C PHE A 164 7.62 9.06 13.40
N ASP A 165 6.54 8.30 13.53
CA ASP A 165 6.13 7.33 12.53
C ASP A 165 4.60 7.23 12.51
N PHE A 166 4.06 6.92 11.34
CA PHE A 166 2.62 6.88 11.11
C PHE A 166 2.30 5.92 9.99
N GLU A 167 1.26 5.13 10.14
CA GLU A 167 0.77 4.24 9.10
C GLU A 167 -0.74 4.39 8.97
N VAL A 168 -1.22 4.23 7.74
CA VAL A 168 -2.65 4.09 7.47
C VAL A 168 -2.89 2.66 7.04
N TYR A 169 -3.97 2.09 7.54
CA TYR A 169 -4.45 0.77 7.17
C TYR A 169 -5.89 0.83 6.69
N LEU A 170 -6.26 -0.16 5.89
CA LEU A 170 -7.63 -0.56 5.65
C LEU A 170 -8.07 -1.54 6.76
N ASN A 171 -9.38 -1.79 6.82
CA ASN A 171 -10.05 -2.81 7.63
C ASN A 171 -9.11 -3.85 8.29
N GLU A 172 -9.25 -4.03 9.60
CA GLU A 172 -8.46 -5.02 10.36
C GLU A 172 -6.92 -4.81 10.31
N PHE A 173 -6.46 -3.58 10.04
CA PHE A 173 -5.04 -3.19 9.98
C PHE A 173 -4.27 -3.77 8.78
N GLU A 174 -4.94 -3.95 7.65
CA GLU A 174 -4.35 -4.47 6.41
C GLU A 174 -4.05 -3.37 5.39
N ASN A 175 -3.11 -3.61 4.47
CA ASN A 175 -2.81 -2.66 3.38
C ASN A 175 -3.72 -2.84 2.15
N GLU A 176 -4.43 -3.96 2.10
CA GLU A 176 -5.34 -4.32 1.02
C GLU A 176 -6.70 -4.74 1.57
N PHE A 177 -7.78 -4.37 0.88
CA PHE A 177 -9.13 -4.79 1.26
C PHE A 177 -9.97 -5.20 0.05
N VAL A 178 -10.67 -6.33 0.17
CA VAL A 178 -11.52 -6.85 -0.92
C VAL A 178 -12.91 -6.26 -0.83
N ILE A 179 -13.28 -5.47 -1.83
CA ILE A 179 -14.62 -4.87 -1.97
C ILE A 179 -15.46 -5.68 -2.96
N LYS A 180 -16.71 -5.97 -2.61
CA LYS A 180 -17.63 -6.80 -3.42
C LYS A 180 -18.91 -6.04 -3.78
N PRO A 181 -18.90 -5.17 -4.81
CA PRO A 181 -20.09 -4.44 -5.21
C PRO A 181 -21.13 -5.38 -5.82
N LYS A 182 -22.42 -5.14 -5.56
CA LYS A 182 -23.50 -5.88 -6.23
C LYS A 182 -23.84 -5.24 -7.56
N CYS A 183 -23.79 -6.05 -8.61
CA CYS A 183 -23.99 -5.64 -10.00
C CYS A 183 -25.06 -6.51 -10.65
N ILE A 184 -25.80 -5.96 -11.60
CA ILE A 184 -26.78 -6.69 -12.40
C ILE A 184 -26.19 -6.91 -13.79
N ARG A 185 -26.19 -8.15 -14.26
CA ARG A 185 -25.90 -8.47 -15.67
C ARG A 185 -27.21 -8.78 -16.37
N LYS A 186 -27.53 -8.04 -17.42
CA LYS A 186 -28.69 -8.36 -18.28
C LYS A 186 -28.22 -9.32 -19.36
N ILE A 187 -28.82 -10.50 -19.42
CA ILE A 187 -28.46 -11.55 -20.36
C ILE A 187 -29.64 -11.77 -21.30
N LYS A 188 -29.39 -11.69 -22.60
CA LYS A 188 -30.33 -12.11 -23.64
C LYS A 188 -30.14 -13.60 -23.88
N ARG A 189 -31.21 -14.39 -23.71
CA ARG A 189 -31.19 -15.83 -23.98
C ARG A 189 -32.19 -16.17 -25.06
N TYR A 190 -31.73 -16.92 -26.06
CA TYR A 190 -32.54 -17.35 -27.18
C TYR A 190 -33.31 -18.64 -26.83
N ARG A 191 -34.60 -18.71 -27.15
CA ARG A 191 -35.44 -19.91 -26.97
C ARG A 191 -36.33 -20.16 -28.17
N LEU A 192 -36.54 -21.42 -28.53
CA LEU A 192 -37.50 -21.76 -29.59
C LEU A 192 -38.93 -21.49 -29.11
N LYS A 193 -39.81 -20.97 -29.97
CA LYS A 193 -41.25 -20.91 -29.67
C LYS A 193 -41.81 -22.33 -29.59
N GLU A 194 -42.58 -22.62 -28.54
CA GLU A 194 -43.35 -23.86 -28.48
C GLU A 194 -44.48 -23.80 -29.54
N PRO A 195 -44.75 -24.90 -30.27
CA PRO A 195 -45.85 -24.93 -31.22
C PRO A 195 -47.18 -24.73 -30.48
N GLU A 196 -48.01 -23.80 -30.95
CA GLU A 196 -49.37 -23.62 -30.44
C GLU A 196 -50.16 -24.91 -30.65
N VAL A 197 -50.42 -25.65 -29.57
CA VAL A 197 -51.40 -26.73 -29.57
C VAL A 197 -52.77 -26.07 -29.40
N GLU A 198 -53.55 -25.98 -30.49
CA GLU A 198 -54.96 -25.59 -30.45
C GLU A 198 -55.69 -26.45 -29.40
N ARG A 199 -56.05 -25.85 -28.26
CA ARG A 199 -56.95 -26.49 -27.30
C ARG A 199 -58.35 -26.40 -27.87
N LEU A 200 -58.92 -27.54 -28.28
CA LEU A 200 -60.34 -27.67 -28.60
C LEU A 200 -61.19 -27.19 -27.41
N ASP A 201 -61.99 -26.16 -27.66
CA ASP A 201 -62.97 -25.61 -26.75
C ASP A 201 -64.08 -26.66 -26.50
N THR A 202 -64.02 -27.39 -25.39
CA THR A 202 -65.13 -28.22 -24.91
C THR A 202 -65.73 -27.52 -23.71
N GLY A 203 -66.81 -26.77 -23.98
CA GLY A 203 -67.51 -25.95 -23.00
C GLY A 203 -68.03 -26.77 -21.82
N ILE A 204 -67.38 -26.63 -20.67
CA ILE A 204 -67.94 -26.91 -19.35
C ILE A 204 -67.38 -25.86 -18.39
N SER A 205 -68.22 -24.87 -18.03
CA SER A 205 -67.92 -23.93 -16.94
C SER A 205 -68.05 -24.63 -15.59
N PRO A 206 -67.07 -24.53 -14.67
CA PRO A 206 -67.30 -24.84 -13.27
C PRO A 206 -67.62 -23.56 -12.50
N LEU A 207 -68.89 -23.47 -12.12
CA LEU A 207 -69.43 -22.65 -11.03
C LEU A 207 -68.66 -22.91 -9.72
N PHE A 208 -67.86 -21.96 -9.22
CA PHE A 208 -67.55 -21.83 -7.79
C PHE A 208 -67.33 -20.36 -7.39
N ASN A 209 -68.45 -19.64 -7.28
CA ASN A 209 -68.54 -18.34 -6.60
C ASN A 209 -68.57 -18.58 -5.08
N ASN A 210 -67.43 -18.53 -4.40
CA ASN A 210 -67.35 -18.59 -2.93
C ASN A 210 -67.04 -17.22 -2.34
N ALA A 211 -67.98 -16.28 -2.48
CA ALA A 211 -67.94 -14.97 -1.84
C ALA A 211 -68.21 -15.03 -0.31
N GLU A 212 -68.61 -16.19 0.24
CA GLU A 212 -68.87 -16.36 1.68
C GLU A 212 -67.66 -16.81 2.51
N LEU A 213 -66.67 -17.49 1.92
CA LEU A 213 -65.45 -17.93 2.63
C LEU A 213 -64.49 -16.77 2.90
N VAL A 214 -64.42 -15.80 1.99
CA VAL A 214 -63.61 -14.59 2.15
C VAL A 214 -64.20 -13.66 3.22
N ARG A 215 -65.53 -13.70 3.43
CA ARG A 215 -66.21 -12.87 4.43
C ARG A 215 -66.16 -13.45 5.86
N LYS A 216 -65.90 -14.76 6.03
CA LYS A 216 -65.73 -15.39 7.35
C LYS A 216 -64.30 -15.36 7.88
N LEU A 217 -63.30 -15.10 7.04
CA LEU A 217 -61.90 -14.94 7.47
C LEU A 217 -61.56 -13.52 7.96
N SER A 218 -62.46 -12.54 7.79
CA SER A 218 -62.24 -11.15 8.20
C SER A 218 -62.76 -10.79 9.61
N MET A 219 -63.25 -11.76 10.40
CA MET A 219 -63.77 -11.52 11.76
C MET A 219 -63.25 -12.49 12.83
N ILE A 220 -61.94 -12.76 12.85
CA ILE A 220 -61.25 -13.20 14.08
C ILE A 220 -60.03 -12.29 14.24
N GLY A 221 -60.19 -11.28 15.08
CA GLY A 221 -59.15 -10.29 15.34
C GLY A 221 -58.02 -10.83 16.22
N TYR A 222 -56.82 -10.33 15.95
CA TYR A 222 -56.00 -9.73 16.99
C TYR A 222 -55.43 -8.42 16.44
N GLN A 223 -55.85 -7.31 17.06
CA GLN A 223 -55.30 -5.99 16.85
C GLN A 223 -53.81 -5.99 17.19
N GLN A 224 -52.99 -5.63 16.21
CA GLN A 224 -51.79 -4.85 16.43
C GLN A 224 -51.90 -3.64 15.49
N PRO A 225 -51.60 -2.41 15.96
CA PRO A 225 -51.73 -1.22 15.13
C PRO A 225 -50.65 -1.29 14.03
N ILE A 226 -51.06 -1.71 12.83
CA ILE A 226 -50.27 -1.51 11.61
C ILE A 226 -50.34 0.00 11.36
N LEU A 227 -49.30 0.70 11.81
CA LEU A 227 -48.98 2.04 11.34
C LEU A 227 -48.90 1.97 9.80
N GLN A 228 -49.94 2.47 9.14
CA GLN A 228 -49.90 2.83 7.72
C GLN A 228 -48.89 3.97 7.56
N ASN A 229 -47.60 3.61 7.46
CA ASN A 229 -46.63 4.49 6.84
C ASN A 229 -46.60 4.15 5.36
N ASN A 230 -47.18 5.05 4.55
CA ASN A 230 -46.82 5.21 3.15
C ASN A 230 -45.31 5.51 3.06
N PHE A 231 -44.48 4.46 3.08
CA PHE A 231 -43.07 4.58 2.73
C PHE A 231 -42.97 4.59 1.21
N SER A 232 -42.70 5.76 0.64
CA SER A 232 -41.97 5.88 -0.62
C SER A 232 -40.81 4.89 -0.61
N SER A 233 -40.65 4.07 -1.66
CA SER A 233 -39.50 3.17 -1.80
C SER A 233 -38.21 3.96 -1.55
N ARG A 234 -37.44 3.59 -0.52
CA ARG A 234 -36.12 4.21 -0.28
C ARG A 234 -35.28 3.98 -1.54
N LYS A 235 -34.72 5.03 -2.14
CA LYS A 235 -33.70 4.90 -3.18
C LYS A 235 -32.49 4.20 -2.55
N VAL A 236 -32.14 3.01 -3.03
CA VAL A 236 -31.03 2.17 -2.53
C VAL A 236 -30.15 1.79 -3.71
N ASN A 237 -28.85 2.03 -3.56
CA ASN A 237 -27.80 1.51 -4.42
C ASN A 237 -27.00 0.46 -3.65
N GLU A 238 -27.15 -0.82 -4.02
CA GLU A 238 -26.46 -1.94 -3.40
C GLU A 238 -25.03 -2.14 -3.94
N ALA A 239 -24.59 -1.32 -4.89
CA ALA A 239 -23.19 -1.28 -5.34
C ALA A 239 -22.30 -0.40 -4.44
N ILE A 240 -22.89 0.37 -3.51
CA ILE A 240 -22.15 1.14 -2.50
C ILE A 240 -21.49 0.16 -1.54
N CYS A 241 -20.17 0.27 -1.43
CA CYS A 241 -19.38 -0.52 -0.49
C CYS A 241 -18.70 0.39 0.52
N SER A 242 -18.70 0.00 1.80
CA SER A 242 -17.94 0.68 2.82
C SER A 242 -16.58 0.03 3.07
N PHE A 243 -15.63 0.84 3.50
CA PHE A 243 -14.31 0.43 3.96
C PHE A 243 -13.86 1.37 5.07
N GLU A 244 -13.02 0.87 5.97
CA GLU A 244 -12.50 1.62 7.11
C GLU A 244 -11.09 2.09 6.81
N LEU A 245 -10.80 3.35 7.17
CA LEU A 245 -9.45 3.90 7.15
C LEU A 245 -8.99 4.10 8.58
N ILE A 246 -7.95 3.37 8.97
CA ILE A 246 -7.34 3.39 10.31
C ILE A 246 -6.02 4.14 10.22
N MET A 247 -5.87 5.20 11.01
CA MET A 247 -4.73 6.08 11.09
C MET A 247 -4.01 5.84 12.41
N ALA A 248 -2.82 5.23 12.37
CA ALA A 248 -2.10 4.79 13.54
C ALA A 248 -0.78 5.55 13.70
N ASN A 249 -0.54 6.08 14.91
CA ASN A 249 0.79 6.56 15.29
C ASN A 249 1.64 5.38 15.74
N THR A 250 2.47 4.89 14.83
CA THR A 250 3.43 3.79 15.05
C THR A 250 4.74 4.28 15.68
N GLY A 251 4.92 5.59 15.76
CA GLY A 251 6.08 6.24 16.37
C GLY A 251 6.04 6.25 17.90
N SER A 252 7.08 6.83 18.49
CA SER A 252 7.23 6.96 19.94
C SER A 252 6.99 8.38 20.48
N ALA A 253 6.73 9.36 19.60
CA ALA A 253 6.35 10.71 19.94
C ALA A 253 4.91 11.03 19.52
N VAL A 254 4.32 12.01 20.20
CA VAL A 254 3.00 12.54 19.91
C VAL A 254 3.03 13.31 18.59
N ILE A 255 2.02 13.10 17.74
CA ILE A 255 1.82 13.85 16.50
C ILE A 255 0.84 15.00 16.76
N GLU A 256 1.28 16.24 16.51
CA GLU A 256 0.52 17.48 16.74
C GLU A 256 0.29 18.26 15.44
N ASP A 257 -0.75 19.10 15.40
CA ASP A 257 -1.18 19.92 14.25
C ASP A 257 -1.17 19.14 12.94
N TRP A 258 -1.84 17.99 12.95
CA TRP A 258 -1.80 17.06 11.84
C TRP A 258 -3.10 17.07 11.04
N ARG A 259 -2.95 16.82 9.75
CA ARG A 259 -4.05 16.61 8.81
C ARG A 259 -3.66 15.51 7.84
N LEU A 260 -4.67 14.81 7.34
CA LEU A 260 -4.46 13.69 6.44
C LEU A 260 -5.30 13.87 5.18
N THR A 261 -4.72 13.53 4.04
CA THR A 261 -5.39 13.57 2.75
C THR A 261 -5.32 12.20 2.12
N PHE A 262 -6.45 11.71 1.64
CA PHE A 262 -6.57 10.51 0.82
C PHE A 262 -6.97 10.89 -0.60
N ARG A 263 -6.36 10.28 -1.59
CA ARG A 263 -6.66 10.45 -3.01
C ARG A 263 -6.88 9.09 -3.64
N VAL A 264 -8.08 8.88 -4.16
CA VAL A 264 -8.41 7.68 -4.91
C VAL A 264 -8.03 7.91 -6.37
N THR A 265 -6.99 7.21 -6.84
CA THR A 265 -6.42 7.41 -8.18
C THR A 265 -6.94 6.43 -9.22
N GLY A 266 -7.48 5.28 -8.79
CA GLY A 266 -8.11 4.31 -9.69
C GLY A 266 -9.49 4.76 -10.20
N GLU A 267 -9.96 4.15 -11.29
CA GLU A 267 -11.28 4.42 -11.86
C GLU A 267 -12.40 4.04 -10.88
N HIS A 268 -13.30 4.98 -10.59
CA HIS A 268 -14.47 4.75 -9.75
C HIS A 268 -15.55 5.78 -10.14
N LYS A 269 -16.78 5.56 -9.67
CA LYS A 269 -17.87 6.50 -9.94
C LYS A 269 -17.95 7.59 -8.89
N GLU A 270 -17.95 7.20 -7.63
CA GLU A 270 -18.13 8.14 -6.53
C GLU A 270 -17.44 7.62 -5.27
N ILE A 271 -16.94 8.55 -4.46
CA ILE A 271 -16.50 8.31 -3.09
C ILE A 271 -17.27 9.22 -2.15
N MET A 272 -17.56 8.72 -0.96
CA MET A 272 -18.36 9.42 0.03
C MET A 272 -17.78 9.15 1.41
N ASP A 273 -17.98 10.08 2.34
CA ASP A 273 -17.59 9.94 3.76
C ASP A 273 -18.81 9.78 4.67
N GLN A 274 -20.01 9.70 4.10
CA GLN A 274 -21.27 9.50 4.80
C GLN A 274 -22.36 9.03 3.82
N LEU A 275 -23.33 8.28 4.34
CA LEU A 275 -24.60 8.00 3.67
C LEU A 275 -25.70 8.83 4.32
N GLY A 276 -26.65 9.35 3.54
CA GLY A 276 -27.80 10.09 4.09
C GLY A 276 -28.68 9.18 4.95
N THR A 277 -28.85 9.50 6.23
CA THR A 277 -29.54 8.64 7.22
C THR A 277 -30.97 9.06 7.57
N GLY A 278 -31.44 10.22 7.12
CA GLY A 278 -32.80 10.72 7.41
C GLY A 278 -33.90 10.25 6.45
N PRO A 279 -35.19 10.48 6.78
CA PRO A 279 -36.29 10.36 5.81
C PRO A 279 -35.97 11.23 4.59
N MET A 280 -36.16 10.73 3.37
CA MET A 280 -35.75 11.39 2.10
C MET A 280 -34.22 11.60 1.93
N GLY A 281 -33.37 10.92 2.71
CA GLY A 281 -31.91 11.06 2.60
C GLY A 281 -31.35 12.32 3.26
N MET A 282 -32.10 12.95 4.18
CA MET A 282 -31.61 14.12 4.92
C MET A 282 -30.38 13.79 5.77
N ILE A 283 -29.43 14.72 5.83
CA ILE A 283 -28.17 14.61 6.58
C ILE A 283 -28.42 15.07 8.02
N ASP A 284 -27.92 14.31 9.00
CA ASP A 284 -27.95 14.72 10.41
C ASP A 284 -27.09 15.97 10.65
N ILE A 285 -27.74 17.08 10.98
CA ILE A 285 -27.10 18.40 11.19
C ILE A 285 -26.22 18.39 12.46
N GLY A 286 -26.55 17.57 13.46
CA GLY A 286 -25.73 17.38 14.66
C GLY A 286 -24.42 16.68 14.35
N PHE A 287 -24.45 15.70 13.44
CA PHE A 287 -23.27 15.00 12.93
C PHE A 287 -22.34 15.92 12.12
N LEU A 288 -22.91 16.82 11.29
CA LEU A 288 -22.14 17.79 10.49
C LEU A 288 -21.28 18.74 11.34
N LYS A 289 -21.74 19.12 12.53
CA LYS A 289 -21.01 20.06 13.41
C LYS A 289 -19.70 19.50 13.96
N HIS A 290 -19.53 18.17 13.96
CA HIS A 290 -18.35 17.48 14.47
C HIS A 290 -17.68 16.60 13.42
N LYS A 291 -18.00 16.83 12.14
CA LYS A 291 -17.44 16.08 11.03
C LYS A 291 -15.94 16.36 10.92
N ARG A 292 -15.16 15.29 10.86
CA ARG A 292 -13.70 15.32 10.74
C ARG A 292 -13.24 15.13 9.29
N THR A 293 -14.14 14.66 8.43
CA THR A 293 -13.87 14.30 7.05
C THR A 293 -14.61 15.21 6.07
N HIS A 294 -13.97 15.46 4.93
CA HIS A 294 -14.57 16.20 3.83
C HIS A 294 -14.16 15.59 2.50
N VAL A 295 -15.14 15.28 1.65
CA VAL A 295 -14.90 14.79 0.29
C VAL A 295 -14.98 15.93 -0.72
N THR A 296 -14.03 15.98 -1.64
CA THR A 296 -14.03 16.91 -2.78
C THR A 296 -13.50 16.19 -4.01
N GLY A 297 -14.39 15.83 -4.94
CA GLY A 297 -14.05 14.93 -6.05
C GLY A 297 -13.52 13.60 -5.51
N ASN A 298 -12.33 13.19 -5.96
CA ASN A 298 -11.71 11.92 -5.58
C ASN A 298 -10.80 12.02 -4.33
N ARG A 299 -10.94 13.10 -3.56
CA ARG A 299 -10.12 13.38 -2.38
C ARG A 299 -10.95 13.37 -1.11
N ILE A 300 -10.48 12.65 -0.09
CA ILE A 300 -11.01 12.72 1.28
C ILE A 300 -9.98 13.45 2.14
N SER A 301 -10.38 14.52 2.81
CA SER A 301 -9.52 15.26 3.74
C SER A 301 -9.99 14.98 5.17
N TYR A 302 -9.07 14.66 6.07
CA TYR A 302 -9.32 14.42 7.49
C TYR A 302 -8.59 15.46 8.34
N ASN A 303 -9.34 16.12 9.22
CA ASN A 303 -8.81 17.01 10.24
C ASN A 303 -9.28 16.54 11.62
N PRO A 304 -8.39 16.37 12.61
CA PRO A 304 -8.76 16.11 13.99
C PRO A 304 -9.66 17.22 14.52
N LYS A 305 -10.66 16.84 15.32
CA LYS A 305 -11.50 17.81 16.02
C LYS A 305 -10.62 18.61 16.99
N ASP A 306 -10.80 19.93 17.01
CA ASP A 306 -10.08 20.84 17.92
C ASP A 306 -8.54 20.66 17.91
N ASN A 307 -7.98 20.22 16.76
CA ASN A 307 -6.55 19.88 16.60
C ASN A 307 -6.01 18.88 17.65
N GLU A 308 -6.86 17.95 18.10
CA GLU A 308 -6.42 16.94 19.07
C GLU A 308 -5.20 16.15 18.55
N PRO A 309 -4.17 16.00 19.39
CA PRO A 309 -2.98 15.25 19.02
C PRO A 309 -3.28 13.75 18.89
N LEU A 310 -2.45 13.05 18.12
CA LEU A 310 -2.42 11.59 18.07
C LEU A 310 -1.24 11.09 18.91
N ILE A 311 -1.54 10.58 20.11
CA ILE A 311 -0.51 10.09 21.03
C ILE A 311 0.13 8.80 20.51
N GLN A 312 1.35 8.51 20.97
CA GLN A 312 2.10 7.33 20.57
C GLN A 312 1.32 6.03 20.82
N LYS A 313 1.38 5.09 19.87
CA LYS A 313 0.69 3.78 19.90
C LYS A 313 -0.84 3.85 19.92
N ASP A 314 -1.41 5.02 19.63
CA ASP A 314 -2.85 5.19 19.48
C ASP A 314 -3.25 5.24 18.01
N ASN A 315 -4.55 5.03 17.75
CA ASN A 315 -5.10 5.09 16.41
C ASN A 315 -6.45 5.81 16.39
N ARG A 316 -6.80 6.35 15.22
CA ARG A 316 -8.12 6.90 14.91
C ARG A 316 -8.62 6.24 13.65
N TYR A 317 -9.94 6.15 13.48
CA TYR A 317 -10.50 5.61 12.26
C TYR A 317 -11.74 6.39 11.81
N PHE A 318 -12.09 6.22 10.54
CA PHE A 318 -13.39 6.61 10.00
C PHE A 318 -13.79 5.64 8.88
N GLU A 319 -15.10 5.56 8.65
CA GLU A 319 -15.67 4.79 7.55
C GLU A 319 -15.83 5.69 6.31
N ALA A 320 -15.44 5.17 5.15
CA ALA A 320 -15.67 5.77 3.85
C ALA A 320 -16.46 4.81 2.96
N PHE A 321 -17.09 5.35 1.94
CA PHE A 321 -17.91 4.61 0.99
C PHE A 321 -17.40 4.87 -0.42
N ILE A 322 -17.49 3.85 -1.28
CA ILE A 322 -17.12 3.94 -2.68
C ILE A 322 -18.14 3.21 -3.54
N ILE A 323 -18.40 3.78 -4.71
CA ILE A 323 -19.12 3.15 -5.81
C ILE A 323 -18.09 2.78 -6.88
N PRO A 324 -17.59 1.54 -6.90
CA PRO A 324 -16.65 1.09 -7.91
C PRO A 324 -17.38 0.74 -9.23
N LEU A 325 -16.60 0.55 -10.29
CA LEU A 325 -17.12 -0.02 -11.53
C LEU A 325 -17.39 -1.51 -11.36
N CYS A 326 -18.41 -2.02 -12.05
CA CYS A 326 -18.77 -3.45 -12.06
C CYS A 326 -17.80 -4.28 -12.93
N LYS A 327 -16.52 -4.26 -12.59
CA LYS A 327 -15.46 -5.08 -13.17
C LYS A 327 -14.46 -5.50 -12.09
N GLU A 328 -13.61 -6.49 -12.36
CA GLU A 328 -12.53 -6.89 -11.46
C GLU A 328 -11.27 -6.06 -11.74
N TYR A 329 -10.76 -5.38 -10.72
CA TYR A 329 -9.59 -4.48 -10.80
C TYR A 329 -9.16 -4.02 -9.41
N ILE A 330 -8.05 -3.28 -9.34
CA ILE A 330 -7.49 -2.71 -8.12
C ILE A 330 -7.61 -1.19 -8.17
N ILE A 331 -8.06 -0.58 -7.07
CA ILE A 331 -8.11 0.87 -6.89
C ILE A 331 -7.03 1.28 -5.87
N PRO A 332 -5.98 1.99 -6.30
CA PRO A 332 -5.02 2.58 -5.38
C PRO A 332 -5.63 3.79 -4.64
N VAL A 333 -5.35 3.87 -3.34
CA VAL A 333 -5.71 5.00 -2.46
C VAL A 333 -4.41 5.55 -1.87
N GLU A 334 -3.96 6.67 -2.42
CA GLU A 334 -2.77 7.37 -1.93
C GLU A 334 -3.15 8.19 -0.70
N TRP A 335 -2.28 8.24 0.30
CA TRP A 335 -2.46 9.07 1.48
C TRP A 335 -1.23 9.92 1.76
N GLU A 336 -1.46 11.11 2.31
CA GLU A 336 -0.45 12.09 2.67
C GLU A 336 -0.79 12.70 4.04
N LEU A 337 0.09 12.48 5.01
CA LEU A 337 0.09 13.10 6.33
C LEU A 337 0.97 14.34 6.31
N LEU A 338 0.43 15.45 6.80
CA LEU A 338 1.19 16.65 7.13
C LEU A 338 0.95 16.97 8.60
N ALA A 339 2.02 17.01 9.40
CA ALA A 339 2.01 17.40 10.81
C ALA A 339 3.06 18.48 11.08
N ARG A 340 3.09 19.04 12.30
CA ARG A 340 3.98 20.16 12.66
C ARG A 340 5.45 19.91 12.32
N ASP A 341 5.96 18.74 12.71
CA ASP A 341 7.38 18.37 12.63
C ASP A 341 7.62 17.08 11.82
N PHE A 342 6.60 16.61 11.10
CA PHE A 342 6.61 15.31 10.43
C PHE A 342 5.65 15.28 9.25
N ASP A 343 6.09 14.66 8.16
CA ASP A 343 5.26 14.33 7.02
C ASP A 343 5.55 12.89 6.57
N LYS A 344 4.53 12.23 6.03
CA LYS A 344 4.66 10.87 5.49
C LYS A 344 3.56 10.61 4.47
N SER A 345 3.85 9.78 3.48
CA SER A 345 2.89 9.35 2.47
C SER A 345 2.96 7.85 2.24
N GLY A 346 1.88 7.28 1.73
CA GLY A 346 1.82 5.88 1.34
C GLY A 346 0.65 5.58 0.41
N THR A 347 0.46 4.30 0.11
CA THR A 347 -0.59 3.84 -0.80
C THR A 347 -1.23 2.56 -0.25
N LEU A 348 -2.56 2.50 -0.32
CA LEU A 348 -3.41 1.37 0.03
C LEU A 348 -4.11 0.83 -1.22
N PHE A 349 -4.61 -0.40 -1.17
CA PHE A 349 -5.22 -1.05 -2.34
C PHE A 349 -6.61 -1.63 -2.04
N LEU A 350 -7.62 -1.19 -2.81
CA LEU A 350 -8.95 -1.79 -2.78
C LEU A 350 -9.09 -2.77 -3.94
N ASN A 351 -9.25 -4.05 -3.62
CA ASN A 351 -9.37 -5.15 -4.56
C ASN A 351 -10.86 -5.37 -4.90
N ILE A 352 -11.30 -4.91 -6.07
CA ILE A 352 -12.72 -4.95 -6.48
C ILE A 352 -13.05 -6.32 -7.08
N LYS A 353 -14.00 -7.03 -6.47
CA LYS A 353 -14.53 -8.33 -6.94
C LYS A 353 -16.05 -8.31 -6.99
N PRO A 354 -16.67 -7.88 -8.11
CA PRO A 354 -18.11 -7.73 -8.21
C PRO A 354 -18.89 -9.04 -8.00
N GLN A 355 -20.07 -8.93 -7.41
CA GLN A 355 -21.05 -9.99 -7.32
C GLN A 355 -22.16 -9.72 -8.32
N TYR A 356 -22.36 -10.64 -9.26
CA TYR A 356 -23.32 -10.48 -10.35
C TYR A 356 -24.65 -11.17 -10.05
N GLU A 357 -25.75 -10.45 -10.26
CA GLU A 357 -27.11 -10.97 -10.32
C GLU A 357 -27.59 -10.94 -11.78
N ASP A 358 -27.96 -12.10 -12.32
CA ASP A 358 -28.34 -12.23 -13.72
C ASP A 358 -29.83 -11.97 -13.93
N LYS A 359 -30.16 -11.00 -14.80
CA LYS A 359 -31.52 -10.78 -15.30
C LYS A 359 -31.63 -11.28 -16.73
N ILE A 360 -32.33 -12.40 -16.91
CA ILE A 360 -32.48 -13.06 -18.20
C ILE A 360 -33.70 -12.51 -18.93
N THR A 361 -33.49 -12.03 -20.15
CA THR A 361 -34.56 -11.67 -21.09
C THR A 361 -34.58 -12.71 -22.21
N TYR A 362 -35.73 -13.29 -22.48
CA TYR A 362 -35.87 -14.30 -23.52
C TYR A 362 -36.24 -13.66 -24.86
N GLU A 363 -35.49 -13.98 -25.91
CA GLU A 363 -35.88 -13.73 -27.29
C GLU A 363 -36.32 -15.06 -27.91
N TYR A 364 -37.56 -15.09 -28.38
CA TYR A 364 -38.13 -16.30 -28.94
C TYR A 364 -37.93 -16.35 -30.44
N VAL A 365 -37.28 -17.41 -30.93
CA VAL A 365 -36.97 -17.62 -32.34
C VAL A 365 -37.81 -18.74 -32.95
N ASP A 366 -38.06 -18.64 -34.25
CA ASP A 366 -38.95 -19.55 -34.99
C ASP A 366 -38.24 -20.80 -35.51
N THR A 367 -36.91 -20.77 -35.66
CA THR A 367 -36.10 -21.90 -36.16
C THR A 367 -34.92 -22.22 -35.23
N GLU A 368 -34.44 -23.46 -35.25
CA GLU A 368 -33.26 -23.86 -34.46
C GLU A 368 -31.97 -23.16 -34.94
N ASP A 369 -31.89 -22.81 -36.23
CA ASP A 369 -30.74 -22.09 -36.82
C ASP A 369 -30.61 -20.65 -36.30
N ASP A 370 -31.69 -20.09 -35.74
CA ASP A 370 -31.72 -18.73 -35.18
C ASP A 370 -31.33 -18.68 -33.69
N LEU A 371 -31.08 -19.84 -33.06
CA LEU A 371 -30.59 -19.89 -31.68
C LEU A 371 -29.14 -19.38 -31.61
N LYS A 372 -28.91 -18.36 -30.78
CA LYS A 372 -27.57 -17.81 -30.54
C LYS A 372 -27.13 -18.07 -29.10
N GLU A 373 -25.82 -17.98 -28.88
CA GLU A 373 -25.25 -17.97 -27.53
C GLU A 373 -25.80 -16.80 -26.70
N ASP A 374 -25.81 -16.98 -25.38
CA ASP A 374 -26.26 -15.96 -24.44
C ASP A 374 -25.46 -14.66 -24.61
N GLU A 375 -26.15 -13.56 -24.85
CA GLU A 375 -25.54 -12.25 -25.06
C GLU A 375 -25.64 -11.40 -23.78
N ILE A 376 -24.51 -10.92 -23.25
CA ILE A 376 -24.51 -9.95 -22.15
C ILE A 376 -24.84 -8.58 -22.74
N ILE A 377 -26.04 -8.09 -22.48
CA ILE A 377 -26.55 -6.82 -22.99
C ILE A 377 -25.92 -5.63 -22.23
N SER A 378 -25.81 -5.75 -20.90
CA SER A 378 -25.28 -4.69 -20.04
C SER A 378 -24.86 -5.22 -18.67
N ILE A 379 -23.91 -4.52 -18.05
CA ILE A 379 -23.49 -4.72 -16.66
C ILE A 379 -23.67 -3.40 -15.94
N ASP A 380 -24.64 -3.35 -15.04
CA ASP A 380 -25.05 -2.14 -14.33
C ASP A 380 -24.92 -2.34 -12.81
N GLU A 381 -24.91 -1.24 -12.05
CA GLU A 381 -25.06 -1.30 -10.60
C GLU A 381 -26.43 -1.83 -10.20
N LYS A 382 -26.48 -2.58 -9.09
CA LYS A 382 -27.75 -2.94 -8.49
C LYS A 382 -28.34 -1.75 -7.72
N LYS A 383 -29.16 -0.95 -8.39
CA LYS A 383 -29.93 0.15 -7.79
C LYS A 383 -31.41 0.08 -8.14
N ASN A 384 -32.26 0.60 -7.26
CA ASN A 384 -33.71 0.61 -7.42
C ASN A 384 -34.28 1.96 -7.92
N TYR A 385 -33.41 2.83 -8.47
CA TYR A 385 -33.77 4.14 -9.02
C TYR A 385 -32.98 4.43 -10.31
N THR A 386 -33.51 5.31 -11.15
CA THR A 386 -32.86 5.81 -12.35
C THR A 386 -32.01 7.05 -12.01
N ASP A 387 -30.88 7.20 -12.71
CA ASP A 387 -30.14 8.46 -12.69
C ASP A 387 -30.94 9.45 -13.54
N ASP A 388 -31.59 10.42 -12.89
CA ASP A 388 -32.36 11.48 -13.55
C ASP A 388 -31.45 12.57 -14.13
#